data_AF-A0AAV9F939-F1
#
_entry.id   AF-A0AAV9F939-F1
#
_cell.length_a   1.000
_cell.length_b   1.000
_cell.length_c   1.000
_cell.angle_alpha   90.00
_cell.angle_beta   90.00
_cell.angle_gamma   90.00
#
_symmetry.space_group_name_H-M   'P 1'
#
loop_
_entity.id
_entity.type
_entity.pdbx_description
1 polymer ?
#
loop_
_entity_poly.entity_id
_entity_poly.type
_entity_poly.pdbx_seq_one_letter_code
_entity_poly.pdbx_strand_id
1 'polypeptide(L)'
;MLADVSKLGRFKARPVVPRMRKFYEGGFQPTMTRREASLILGISSREAVTPEKVKEAHRRVMVANHPDAGGSDYLASKINEAKDVLLGKPKNTGSAF
;
A
#
# COMPACT_ATOMS: atom_id res chain seq x y z
N MET A 1 -55.85 15.93 23.83
CA MET A 1 -55.71 16.29 22.40
C MET A 1 -54.25 16.09 22.02
N LEU A 2 -54.04 15.37 20.92
CA LEU A 2 -52.77 14.75 20.51
C LEU A 2 -51.72 15.79 20.12
N ALA A 3 -50.49 15.64 20.61
CA ALA A 3 -49.35 16.37 20.07
C ALA A 3 -48.97 15.76 18.71
N ASP A 4 -48.95 16.61 17.68
CA ASP A 4 -48.65 16.27 16.30
C ASP A 4 -47.18 15.83 16.14
N VAL A 5 -46.97 14.55 15.84
CA VAL A 5 -45.65 13.90 15.72
C VAL A 5 -45.02 14.13 14.33
N SER A 6 -45.60 14.99 13.48
CA SER A 6 -45.18 15.18 12.08
C SER A 6 -43.89 15.99 11.86
N LYS A 7 -43.15 16.39 12.90
CA LYS A 7 -41.91 17.19 12.79
C LYS A 7 -40.58 16.45 13.06
N LEU A 8 -40.52 15.12 12.92
CA LEU A 8 -39.20 14.46 12.83
C LEU A 8 -38.70 14.48 11.38
N GLY A 9 -37.81 15.45 11.09
CA GLY A 9 -37.02 15.49 9.86
C GLY A 9 -36.31 14.16 9.65
N ARG A 10 -36.63 13.50 8.54
CA ARG A 10 -36.03 12.23 8.12
C ARG A 10 -34.55 12.45 7.82
N PHE A 11 -33.67 12.11 8.76
CA PHE A 11 -32.23 12.02 8.52
C PHE A 11 -31.99 10.97 7.42
N LYS A 12 -31.89 11.41 6.16
CA LYS A 12 -31.41 10.55 5.08
C LYS A 12 -29.93 10.29 5.35
N ALA A 13 -29.61 9.10 5.85
CA ALA A 13 -28.24 8.61 5.89
C ALA A 13 -27.65 8.72 4.48
N ARG A 14 -26.59 9.52 4.31
CA ARG A 14 -25.87 9.58 3.04
C ARG A 14 -25.25 8.20 2.82
N PRO A 15 -25.44 7.55 1.66
CA PRO A 15 -24.83 6.27 1.41
C PRO A 15 -23.31 6.44 1.48
N VAL A 16 -22.66 5.65 2.33
CA VAL A 16 -21.21 5.51 2.33
C VAL A 16 -20.85 4.75 1.05
N VAL A 17 -20.69 5.47 -0.05
CA VAL A 17 -20.17 4.91 -1.29
C VAL A 17 -18.67 4.67 -1.09
N PRO A 18 -18.19 3.42 -1.12
CA PRO A 18 -16.76 3.16 -1.07
C PRO A 18 -16.12 3.85 -2.27
N ARG A 19 -15.26 4.84 -2.03
CA ARG A 19 -14.40 5.34 -3.09
C ARG A 19 -13.40 4.24 -3.41
N MET A 20 -13.70 3.43 -4.43
CA MET A 20 -12.68 2.61 -5.08
C MET A 20 -11.55 3.55 -5.50
N ARG A 21 -10.40 3.41 -4.84
CA ARG A 21 -9.21 4.14 -5.25
C ARG A 21 -8.92 3.73 -6.70
N LYS A 22 -8.68 4.72 -7.58
CA LYS A 22 -8.22 4.43 -8.93
C LYS A 22 -6.99 3.52 -8.83
N PHE A 23 -7.04 2.36 -9.47
CA PHE A 23 -5.86 1.52 -9.67
C PHE A 23 -4.89 2.25 -10.61
N TYR A 24 -3.59 2.02 -10.44
CA TYR A 24 -2.61 2.48 -11.42
C TYR A 24 -2.71 1.57 -12.65
N GLU A 25 -2.71 2.18 -13.83
CA GLU A 25 -2.74 1.45 -15.09
C GLU A 25 -1.34 0.89 -15.41
N GLY A 26 -1.32 -0.28 -16.07
CA GLY A 26 -0.09 -0.97 -16.46
C GLY A 26 0.47 -1.94 -15.40
N GLY A 27 1.66 -2.46 -15.67
CA GLY A 27 2.41 -3.33 -14.77
C GLY A 27 3.47 -2.57 -13.96
N PHE A 28 4.33 -3.33 -13.29
CA PHE A 28 5.50 -2.76 -12.63
C PHE A 28 6.49 -2.18 -13.64
N GLN A 29 7.23 -1.16 -13.21
CA GLN A 29 8.31 -0.58 -14.00
C GLN A 29 9.44 -1.61 -14.18
N PRO A 30 10.12 -1.60 -15.35
CA PRO A 30 11.28 -2.47 -15.60
C PRO A 30 12.40 -2.28 -14.57
N THR A 31 12.58 -1.04 -14.10
CA THR A 31 13.54 -0.67 -13.05
C THR A 31 12.78 -0.03 -11.89
N MET A 32 12.96 -0.54 -10.67
CA MET A 32 12.31 0.01 -9.49
C MET A 32 12.73 1.45 -9.23
N THR A 33 11.75 2.34 -9.18
CA THR A 33 11.97 3.75 -8.84
C THR A 33 11.63 4.00 -7.38
N ARG A 34 12.19 5.06 -6.78
CA ARG A 34 11.78 5.48 -5.42
C ARG A 34 10.27 5.74 -5.31
N ARG A 35 9.65 6.28 -6.37
CA ARG A 35 8.20 6.52 -6.40
C ARG A 35 7.41 5.22 -6.37
N GLU A 36 7.76 4.26 -7.22
CA GLU A 36 7.12 2.94 -7.25
C GLU A 36 7.33 2.20 -5.91
N ALA A 37 8.53 2.26 -5.36
CA ALA A 37 8.85 1.66 -4.07
C ALA A 37 7.98 2.20 -2.92
N SER A 38 7.81 3.53 -2.86
CA SER A 38 6.91 4.17 -1.89
C SER A 38 5.45 3.75 -2.10
N LEU A 39 4.99 3.60 -3.35
CA LEU A 39 3.64 3.13 -3.65
C LEU A 39 3.43 1.68 -3.20
N ILE A 40 4.37 0.78 -3.48
CA ILE A 40 4.33 -0.63 -3.09
C ILE A 40 4.26 -0.77 -1.56
N LEU A 41 5.08 -0.01 -0.83
CA LEU A 41 5.10 -0.06 0.63
C LEU A 41 4.00 0.79 1.29
N GLY A 42 3.22 1.53 0.49
CA GLY A 42 2.16 2.40 0.99
C GLY A 42 2.68 3.58 1.82
N ILE A 43 3.90 4.04 1.55
CA ILE A 43 4.51 5.20 2.20
C ILE A 43 4.10 6.45 1.42
N SER A 44 3.41 7.36 2.10
CA SER A 44 2.96 8.64 1.53
C SER A 44 4.14 9.50 1.09
N SER A 45 4.02 10.11 -0.10
CA SER A 45 5.00 11.09 -0.60
C SER A 45 5.02 12.39 0.20
N ARG A 46 4.05 12.59 1.10
CA ARG A 46 3.96 13.78 1.98
C ARG A 46 4.75 13.61 3.27
N GLU A 47 5.21 12.40 3.56
CA GLU A 47 5.86 12.07 4.82
C GLU A 47 7.34 11.73 4.56
N ALA A 48 8.20 12.05 5.52
CA ALA A 48 9.60 11.66 5.44
C ALA A 48 9.73 10.13 5.41
N VAL A 49 10.58 9.63 4.51
CA VAL A 49 10.90 8.21 4.43
C VAL A 49 12.02 7.92 5.41
N THR A 50 11.68 7.37 6.57
CA THR A 50 12.65 6.93 7.59
C THR A 50 12.94 5.43 7.48
N PRO A 51 14.16 4.96 7.79
CA PRO A 51 14.51 3.54 7.72
C PRO A 51 13.57 2.63 8.53
N GLU A 52 13.12 3.08 9.70
CA GLU A 52 12.25 2.34 10.61
C GLU A 52 10.89 2.11 9.96
N LYS A 53 10.34 3.16 9.36
CA LYS A 53 9.05 3.13 8.66
C LYS A 53 9.10 2.23 7.43
N VAL A 54 10.21 2.25 6.69
CA VAL A 54 10.42 1.36 5.55
C VAL A 54 10.42 -0.10 6.02
N LYS A 55 11.12 -0.43 7.10
CA LYS A 55 11.17 -1.78 7.66
C LYS A 55 9.79 -2.24 8.17
N GLU A 56 9.06 -1.37 8.84
CA GLU A 56 7.71 -1.68 9.33
C GLU A 56 6.72 -1.91 8.18
N ALA A 57 6.69 -1.00 7.21
CA ALA A 57 5.85 -1.12 6.04
C ALA A 57 6.18 -2.39 5.23
N HIS A 58 7.47 -2.67 5.05
CA HIS A 58 7.94 -3.90 4.40
C HIS A 58 7.43 -5.15 5.11
N ARG A 59 7.60 -5.26 6.44
CA ARG A 59 7.09 -6.41 7.20
C ARG A 59 5.59 -6.61 7.02
N ARG A 60 4.81 -5.54 7.17
CA ARG A 60 3.34 -5.61 7.05
C ARG A 60 2.90 -6.08 5.67
N VAL A 61 3.48 -5.50 4.61
CA VAL A 61 3.11 -5.85 3.23
C VAL A 61 3.63 -7.24 2.86
N MET A 62 4.83 -7.61 3.30
CA MET A 62 5.42 -8.92 3.03
C MET A 62 4.62 -10.05 3.70
N VAL A 63 4.23 -9.91 4.96
CA VAL A 63 3.43 -10.93 5.66
C VAL A 63 2.13 -11.24 4.89
N ALA A 64 1.48 -10.21 4.34
CA ALA A 64 0.27 -10.37 3.56
C ALA A 64 0.49 -10.98 2.16
N ASN A 65 1.73 -10.99 1.65
CA ASN A 65 2.07 -11.41 0.29
C ASN A 65 3.12 -12.53 0.26
N HIS A 66 3.43 -13.15 1.39
CA HIS A 66 4.52 -14.12 1.51
C HIS A 66 4.18 -15.40 0.71
N PRO A 67 5.11 -15.95 -0.11
CA PRO A 67 4.84 -17.14 -0.91
C PRO A 67 4.38 -18.34 -0.08
N ASP A 68 5.03 -18.60 1.06
CA ASP A 68 4.66 -19.68 1.98
C ASP A 68 3.24 -19.55 2.56
N ALA A 69 2.66 -18.36 2.50
CA ALA A 69 1.27 -18.10 2.92
C ALA A 69 0.30 -18.02 1.73
N GLY A 70 0.67 -18.56 0.57
CA GLY A 70 -0.12 -18.52 -0.67
C GLY A 70 0.00 -17.21 -1.46
N GLY A 71 1.00 -16.38 -1.13
CA GLY A 71 1.34 -15.18 -1.89
C GLY A 71 2.10 -15.49 -3.18
N SER A 72 2.44 -14.43 -3.92
CA SER A 72 3.17 -14.55 -5.18
C SER A 72 4.66 -14.28 -4.97
N ASP A 73 5.52 -15.18 -5.47
CA ASP A 73 6.98 -14.97 -5.53
C ASP A 73 7.35 -13.66 -6.21
N TYR A 74 6.62 -13.33 -7.29
CA TYR A 74 6.85 -12.10 -8.03
C TYR A 74 6.50 -10.86 -7.20
N LEU A 75 5.37 -10.86 -6.50
CA LEU A 75 4.99 -9.74 -5.62
C LEU A 75 5.96 -9.61 -4.45
N ALA A 76 6.33 -10.72 -3.81
CA ALA A 76 7.32 -10.74 -2.74
C ALA A 76 8.66 -10.15 -3.21
N SER A 77 9.10 -10.51 -4.42
CA SER A 77 10.31 -9.96 -5.03
C SER A 77 10.23 -8.44 -5.24
N LYS A 78 9.10 -7.91 -5.74
CA LYS A 78 8.88 -6.47 -5.90
C LYS A 78 8.80 -5.72 -4.56
N ILE A 79 8.24 -6.34 -3.52
CA ILE A 79 8.20 -5.78 -2.16
C ILE A 79 9.61 -5.69 -1.56
N ASN A 80 10.45 -6.72 -1.77
CA ASN A 80 11.85 -6.71 -1.35
C ASN A 80 12.65 -5.63 -2.09
N GLU A 81 12.50 -5.54 -3.41
CA GLU A 81 13.15 -4.53 -4.23
C GLU A 81 12.76 -3.10 -3.78
N ALA A 82 11.48 -2.87 -3.45
CA ALA A 82 11.01 -1.59 -2.94
C ALA A 82 11.70 -1.19 -1.62
N LYS A 83 11.82 -2.14 -0.68
CA LYS A 83 12.55 -1.93 0.58
C LYS A 83 14.00 -1.55 0.32
N ASP A 84 14.69 -2.27 -0.55
CA ASP A 84 16.11 -2.04 -0.82
C ASP A 84 16.36 -0.65 -1.43
N VAL A 85 15.53 -0.23 -2.40
CA VAL A 85 15.59 1.11 -3.01
C VAL A 85 15.37 2.23 -1.99
N LEU A 86 14.41 2.08 -1.07
CA LEU A 86 14.15 3.12 -0.07
C LEU A 86 15.21 3.16 1.05
N LEU A 87 15.86 2.03 1.33
CA LEU A 87 16.99 1.98 2.28
C LEU A 87 18.33 2.36 1.63
N GLY A 88 18.37 2.63 0.33
CA GLY A 88 19.61 2.93 -0.39
C GLY A 88 20.57 1.74 -0.44
N LYS A 89 20.06 0.51 -0.31
CA LYS A 89 20.86 -0.70 -0.49
C LYS A 89 20.86 -1.01 -1.99
N PRO A 90 21.99 -0.88 -2.70
CA PRO A 90 22.06 -1.41 -4.04
C PRO A 90 21.75 -2.91 -3.98
N LYS A 91 20.96 -3.44 -4.93
CA LYS A 91 20.99 -4.88 -5.21
C LYS A 91 22.46 -5.21 -5.40
N ASN A 92 23.06 -5.97 -4.50
CA ASN A 92 24.37 -6.54 -4.74
C ASN A 92 24.17 -7.51 -5.91
N THR A 93 24.35 -7.03 -7.14
CA THR A 93 24.33 -7.82 -8.38
C THR A 93 25.61 -8.65 -8.47
N GLY A 94 25.93 -9.32 -7.37
CA GLY A 94 27.15 -10.07 -7.13
C GLY A 94 26.87 -11.20 -6.14
N SER A 95 25.85 -12.02 -6.41
CA SER A 95 25.98 -13.44 -6.12
C SER A 95 26.55 -14.07 -7.38
N ALA A 96 27.85 -14.35 -7.35
CA ALA A 96 28.53 -15.23 -8.31
C ALA A 96 28.51 -16.68 -7.80
N PHE A 97 27.36 -17.06 -7.22
CA PHE A 97 27.01 -18.41 -6.84
C PHE A 97 25.57 -18.63 -7.29
#